data_AF-A0A7V0XG21-F1
#
_entry.id   AF-A0A7V0XG21-F1
#
_cell.length_a   1.000
_cell.length_b   1.000
_cell.length_c   1.000
_cell.angle_alpha   90.00
_cell.angle_beta   90.00
_cell.angle_gamma   90.00
#
_symmetry.space_group_name_H-M   'P 1'
#
loop_
_entity.id
_entity.type
_entity.pdbx_description
1 polymer ?
#
loop_
_entity_poly.entity_id
_entity_poly.type
_entity_poly.pdbx_seq_one_letter_code
_entity_poly.pdbx_strand_id
1 'polypeptide(L)'
;MRLFLALVVACTFAAAGTTGLSPLDPAAGSFLDKNLDSLSHRAFAAYRQGNYLEATRRYFDLLRHNITDAEGIYGLAGCFGLLGEPELAARYVTRAFRAGLDDIGRIRRDPDFDLVAANPEFRRVIDSIARASADRERAAGERILISARSYFDCRVKLPPGFDPTKRYTLVVGLHEAGGNPEEFIRLWPWLGVEPRVIFVAPRAPYPGPGGAGFAWLTATDSTTRTSVRAASEEYVLDVVRLLSARHNIGNVYLLGFAEGADLAWTAGLRHPRHFRGLICLGGDLDTNRVRTAELEAGRRLRVFLGHGHDDGRVSFARANRIRNLLTDYDYDVTFVALAGGRTVPPEAARRIAEWLSSPRDTRR
;
A
#
# COMPACT_ATOMS: atom_id res chain seq x y z
N MET A 1 6.48 -49.13 41.44
CA MET A 1 5.64 -47.92 41.53
C MET A 1 6.58 -46.71 41.59
N ARG A 2 6.87 -46.09 40.45
CA ARG A 2 7.85 -44.99 40.34
C ARG A 2 7.14 -43.66 40.57
N LEU A 3 7.56 -42.92 41.60
CA LEU A 3 7.12 -41.54 41.86
C LEU A 3 7.72 -40.60 40.80
N PHE A 4 6.85 -39.83 40.14
CA PHE A 4 7.23 -38.66 39.36
C PHE A 4 7.26 -37.43 40.27
N LEU A 5 8.42 -36.81 40.41
CA LEU A 5 8.60 -35.52 41.09
C LEU A 5 8.34 -34.42 40.04
N ALA A 6 7.21 -33.72 40.15
CA ALA A 6 6.90 -32.58 39.30
C ALA A 6 7.70 -31.35 39.76
N LEU A 7 8.66 -30.93 38.95
CA LEU A 7 9.43 -29.70 39.14
C LEU A 7 8.53 -28.51 38.71
N VAL A 8 7.96 -27.80 39.68
CA VAL A 8 7.28 -26.52 39.42
C VAL A 8 8.34 -25.44 39.27
N VAL A 9 8.61 -25.03 38.03
CA VAL A 9 9.43 -23.85 37.73
C VAL A 9 8.61 -22.62 38.08
N ALA A 10 8.91 -21.99 39.22
CA ALA A 10 8.39 -20.68 39.55
C ALA A 10 9.07 -19.64 38.64
N CYS A 11 8.37 -19.20 37.59
CA CYS A 11 8.76 -18.02 36.82
C CYS A 11 8.57 -16.77 37.70
N THR A 12 9.64 -16.30 38.33
CA THR A 12 9.69 -14.95 38.89
C THR A 12 9.67 -13.94 37.73
N PHE A 13 8.52 -13.33 37.47
CA PHE A 13 8.45 -12.13 36.66
C PHE A 13 9.12 -10.99 37.44
N ALA A 14 10.36 -10.66 37.06
CA ALA A 14 10.92 -9.36 37.41
C ALA A 14 10.07 -8.30 36.71
N ALA A 15 9.25 -7.58 37.46
CA ALA A 15 8.53 -6.41 36.97
C ALA A 15 9.58 -5.36 36.54
N ALA A 16 9.87 -5.28 35.25
CA ALA A 16 10.58 -4.15 34.68
C ALA A 16 9.71 -2.90 34.95
N GLY A 17 10.27 -1.95 35.69
CA GLY A 17 9.52 -0.91 36.40
C GLY A 17 8.53 -0.12 35.56
N THR A 18 7.29 -0.06 36.02
CA THR A 18 6.27 0.93 35.65
C THR A 18 6.51 2.30 36.32
N THR A 19 7.73 2.58 36.78
CA THR A 19 8.07 3.63 37.75
C THR A 19 7.92 5.08 37.25
N GLY A 20 7.30 5.31 36.08
CA GLY A 20 7.12 6.64 35.49
C GLY A 20 5.69 7.00 35.08
N LEU A 21 4.73 6.08 35.15
CA LEU A 21 3.34 6.36 34.77
C LEU A 21 2.48 6.43 36.03
N SER A 22 2.10 7.64 36.44
CA SER A 22 1.09 7.85 37.48
C SER A 22 -0.29 7.56 36.88
N PRO A 23 -1.02 6.52 37.32
CA PRO A 23 -2.29 6.13 36.70
C PRO A 23 -3.40 7.18 36.84
N LEU A 24 -3.23 8.17 37.73
CA LEU A 24 -4.16 9.27 37.96
C LEU A 24 -3.68 10.61 37.37
N ASP A 25 -2.48 10.66 36.77
CA ASP A 25 -2.04 11.83 36.02
C ASP A 25 -2.84 11.92 34.71
N PRO A 26 -3.63 12.98 34.46
CA PRO A 26 -4.36 13.14 33.21
C PRO A 26 -3.47 13.11 31.96
N ALA A 27 -2.18 13.44 32.09
CA ALA A 27 -1.22 13.40 31.00
C ALA A 27 -0.56 12.02 30.80
N ALA A 28 -0.76 11.05 31.70
CA ALA A 28 -0.14 9.73 31.61
C ALA A 28 -0.51 8.99 30.32
N GLY A 29 -1.68 9.27 29.74
CA GLY A 29 -2.15 8.72 28.48
C GLY A 29 -1.73 9.49 27.22
N SER A 30 -1.06 10.65 27.34
CA SER A 30 -0.76 11.55 26.20
C SER A 30 0.07 10.91 25.09
N PHE A 31 0.77 9.81 25.37
CA PHE A 31 1.48 9.04 24.36
C PHE A 31 0.54 8.35 23.35
N LEU A 32 -0.73 8.12 23.72
CA LEU A 32 -1.76 7.55 22.85
C LEU A 32 -2.29 8.56 21.82
N ASP A 33 -2.15 9.86 22.10
CA ASP A 33 -2.60 10.93 21.19
C ASP A 33 -1.62 11.18 20.04
N LYS A 34 -0.43 10.56 20.10
CA LYS A 34 0.57 10.72 19.05
C LYS A 34 0.12 10.01 17.77
N ASN A 35 0.10 10.77 16.67
CA ASN A 35 -0.09 10.21 15.34
C ASN A 35 1.19 9.47 14.89
N LEU A 36 1.12 8.14 14.89
CA LEU A 36 2.25 7.27 14.51
C LEU A 36 2.62 7.43 13.02
N ASP A 37 1.65 7.65 12.14
CA ASP A 37 1.93 7.87 10.71
C ASP A 37 2.73 9.16 10.51
N SER A 38 2.41 10.22 11.25
CA SER A 38 3.17 11.48 11.25
C SER A 38 4.59 11.30 11.79
N LEU A 39 4.78 10.45 12.81
CA LEU A 39 6.11 10.11 13.32
C LEU A 39 6.93 9.34 12.28
N SER A 40 6.32 8.33 11.66
CA SER A 40 6.93 7.51 10.61
C SER A 40 7.31 8.36 9.38
N HIS A 41 6.40 9.21 8.90
CA HIS A 41 6.69 10.13 7.79
C HIS A 41 7.84 11.07 8.08
N ARG A 42 7.95 11.62 9.30
CA ARG A 42 9.06 12.49 9.68
C ARG A 42 10.39 11.75 9.75
N ALA A 43 10.38 10.51 10.26
CA ALA A 43 11.58 9.67 10.27
C ALA A 43 12.05 9.36 8.83
N PHE A 44 11.13 8.97 7.96
CA PHE A 44 11.43 8.69 6.56
C PHE A 44 11.83 9.96 5.78
N ALA A 45 11.27 11.13 6.08
CA ALA A 45 11.67 12.38 5.45
C ALA A 45 13.13 12.75 5.77
N ALA A 46 13.53 12.65 7.05
CA ALA A 46 14.92 12.87 7.45
C ALA A 46 15.87 11.86 6.80
N TYR A 47 15.43 10.60 6.70
CA TYR A 47 16.14 9.54 6.00
C TYR A 47 16.43 9.91 4.54
N ARG A 48 15.39 10.33 3.81
CA ARG A 48 15.47 10.71 2.40
C ARG A 48 16.32 11.94 2.14
N GLN A 49 16.50 12.80 3.13
CA GLN A 49 17.37 13.97 3.07
C GLN A 49 18.85 13.62 3.35
N GLY A 50 19.18 12.35 3.61
CA GLY A 50 20.53 11.92 3.97
C GLY A 50 20.92 12.25 5.41
N ASN A 51 19.98 12.74 6.24
CA ASN A 51 20.25 13.07 7.63
C ASN A 51 19.98 11.86 8.54
N TYR A 52 20.85 10.85 8.43
CA TYR A 52 20.63 9.54 9.08
C TYR A 52 20.67 9.60 10.61
N LEU A 53 21.42 10.53 11.21
CA LEU A 53 21.39 10.76 12.65
C LEU A 53 20.02 11.29 13.11
N GLU A 54 19.46 12.25 12.39
CA GLU A 54 18.13 12.76 12.71
C GLU A 54 17.05 11.71 12.43
N ALA A 55 17.15 10.98 11.31
CA ALA A 55 16.26 9.86 11.02
C ALA A 55 16.26 8.83 12.16
N THR A 56 17.44 8.48 12.67
CA THR A 56 17.61 7.58 13.82
C THR A 56 16.87 8.10 15.06
N ARG A 57 17.00 9.39 15.40
CA ARG A 57 16.27 9.99 16.54
C ARG A 57 14.76 9.90 16.35
N ARG A 58 14.27 10.16 15.13
CA ARG A 58 12.84 10.11 14.81
C ARG A 58 12.29 8.69 14.84
N TYR A 59 13.02 7.71 14.33
CA TYR A 59 12.65 6.30 14.47
C TYR A 59 12.64 5.85 15.93
N PHE A 60 13.58 6.31 16.78
CA PHE A 60 13.50 6.02 18.21
C PHE A 60 12.25 6.61 18.88
N ASP A 61 11.83 7.83 18.52
CA ASP A 61 10.58 8.41 19.02
C ASP A 61 9.36 7.59 18.57
N LEU A 62 9.32 7.16 17.30
CA LEU A 62 8.27 6.25 16.79
C LEU A 62 8.22 4.93 17.59
N LEU A 63 9.35 4.25 17.71
CA LEU A 63 9.42 2.90 18.28
C LEU A 63 9.19 2.86 19.79
N ARG A 64 9.29 4.00 20.48
CA ARG A 64 8.83 4.12 21.88
C ARG A 64 7.31 3.90 22.01
N HIS A 65 6.56 4.14 20.94
CA HIS A 65 5.11 3.99 20.91
C HIS A 65 4.65 2.74 20.16
N ASN A 66 5.51 2.15 19.33
CA ASN A 66 5.25 0.89 18.64
C ASN A 66 6.51 0.01 18.59
N ILE A 67 6.78 -0.71 19.68
CA ILE A 67 7.99 -1.55 19.82
C ILE A 67 8.01 -2.77 18.88
N THR A 68 6.87 -3.09 18.26
CA THR A 68 6.71 -4.22 17.33
C THR A 68 6.75 -3.80 15.86
N ASP A 69 6.95 -2.52 15.55
CA ASP A 69 7.06 -2.03 14.18
C ASP A 69 8.34 -2.54 13.50
N ALA A 70 8.23 -3.67 12.82
CA ALA A 70 9.34 -4.30 12.12
C ALA A 70 9.96 -3.40 11.03
N GLU A 71 9.16 -2.60 10.32
CA GLU A 71 9.65 -1.67 9.29
C GLU A 71 10.37 -0.48 9.91
N GLY A 72 9.84 0.11 10.99
CA GLY A 72 10.54 1.18 11.73
C GLY A 72 11.86 0.70 12.32
N ILE A 73 11.91 -0.53 12.85
CA ILE A 73 13.15 -1.15 13.35
C ILE A 73 14.14 -1.41 12.20
N TYR A 74 13.64 -1.84 11.04
CA TYR A 74 14.47 -2.02 9.85
C TYR A 74 15.00 -0.68 9.31
N GLY A 75 14.20 0.38 9.33
CA GLY A 75 14.62 1.74 9.01
C GLY A 75 15.77 2.24 9.90
N LEU A 76 15.74 1.91 11.20
CA LEU A 76 16.90 2.13 12.08
C LEU A 76 18.13 1.34 11.64
N ALA A 77 17.95 0.07 11.28
CA ALA A 77 19.05 -0.76 10.81
C ALA A 77 19.72 -0.14 9.57
N GLY A 78 18.93 0.30 8.59
CA GLY A 78 19.41 1.00 7.40
C GLY A 78 20.15 2.31 7.74
N CYS A 79 19.64 3.11 8.68
CA CYS A 79 20.35 4.31 9.16
C CYS A 79 21.74 3.97 9.70
N PHE A 80 21.87 2.92 10.51
CA PHE A 80 23.17 2.50 11.04
C PHE A 80 24.08 1.91 9.96
N GLY A 81 23.52 1.22 8.96
CA GLY A 81 24.26 0.80 7.77
C GLY A 81 24.88 1.98 7.03
N LEU A 82 24.08 3.00 6.75
CA LEU A 82 24.50 4.23 6.06
C LEU A 82 25.45 5.12 6.89
N LEU A 83 25.43 4.97 8.22
CA LEU A 83 26.40 5.61 9.12
C LEU A 83 27.71 4.81 9.25
N GLY A 84 27.81 3.62 8.64
CA GLY A 84 29.00 2.78 8.72
C GLY A 84 29.18 2.10 10.08
N GLU A 85 28.09 1.82 10.79
CA GLU A 85 28.07 1.24 12.15
C GLU A 85 27.62 -0.23 12.11
N PRO A 86 28.53 -1.19 11.81
CA PRO A 86 28.15 -2.58 11.49
C PRO A 86 27.50 -3.31 12.67
N GLU A 87 27.97 -3.11 13.90
CA GLU A 87 27.43 -3.80 15.08
C GLU A 87 26.03 -3.28 15.43
N LEU A 88 25.78 -1.99 15.26
CA LEU A 88 24.44 -1.39 15.44
C LEU A 88 23.50 -1.86 14.32
N ALA A 89 23.93 -1.82 13.07
CA ALA A 89 23.14 -2.31 11.93
C ALA A 89 22.73 -3.78 12.16
N ALA A 90 23.68 -4.65 12.50
CA ALA A 90 23.42 -6.07 12.77
C ALA A 90 22.41 -6.29 13.91
N ARG A 91 22.55 -5.50 14.99
CA ARG A 91 21.65 -5.57 16.15
C ARG A 91 20.22 -5.20 15.77
N TYR A 92 20.02 -4.14 14.99
CA TYR A 92 18.68 -3.71 14.59
C TYR A 92 18.07 -4.58 13.49
N VAL A 93 18.87 -5.14 12.57
CA VAL A 93 18.38 -6.20 11.65
C VAL A 93 17.84 -7.40 12.45
N THR A 94 18.55 -7.84 13.48
CA THR A 94 18.09 -8.96 14.34
C THR A 94 16.77 -8.62 15.04
N ARG A 95 16.60 -7.38 15.49
CA ARG A 95 15.34 -6.93 16.12
C ARG A 95 14.20 -6.88 15.11
N ALA A 96 14.44 -6.40 13.89
CA ALA A 96 13.43 -6.37 12.84
C ALA A 96 12.96 -7.80 12.50
N PHE A 97 13.91 -8.74 12.36
CA PHE A 97 13.58 -10.15 12.14
C PHE A 97 12.72 -10.76 13.26
N ARG A 98 13.03 -10.42 14.52
CA ARG A 98 12.23 -10.86 15.68
C ARG A 98 10.85 -10.20 15.73
N ALA A 99 10.72 -8.97 15.23
CA ALA A 99 9.46 -8.25 15.11
C ALA A 99 8.61 -8.73 13.91
N GLY A 100 9.12 -9.64 13.08
CA GLY A 100 8.36 -10.25 11.98
C GLY A 100 8.81 -9.87 10.57
N LEU A 101 9.94 -9.17 10.41
CA LEU A 101 10.53 -8.94 9.08
C LEU A 101 11.04 -10.27 8.51
N ASP A 102 10.43 -10.75 7.43
CA ASP A 102 10.65 -12.08 6.85
C ASP A 102 11.45 -12.07 5.53
N ASP A 103 11.49 -10.94 4.81
CA ASP A 103 12.24 -10.80 3.56
C ASP A 103 13.76 -10.61 3.79
N ILE A 104 14.47 -11.72 4.02
CA ILE A 104 15.94 -11.72 4.15
C ILE A 104 16.63 -11.36 2.82
N GLY A 105 15.95 -11.62 1.70
CA GLY A 105 16.43 -11.26 0.37
C GLY A 105 16.56 -9.75 0.19
N ARG A 106 15.64 -8.97 0.77
CA ARG A 106 15.71 -7.49 0.82
C ARG A 106 17.02 -7.04 1.45
N ILE A 107 17.34 -7.52 2.64
CA ILE A 107 18.52 -7.08 3.42
C ILE A 107 19.83 -7.26 2.64
N ARG A 108 19.98 -8.38 1.92
CA ARG A 108 21.20 -8.68 1.15
C ARG A 108 21.38 -7.82 -0.09
N ARG A 109 20.31 -7.20 -0.61
CA ARG A 109 20.34 -6.35 -1.81
C ARG A 109 20.13 -4.87 -1.48
N ASP A 110 20.00 -4.56 -0.20
CA ASP A 110 19.68 -3.21 0.25
C ASP A 110 20.97 -2.37 0.28
N PRO A 111 21.06 -1.32 -0.56
CA PRO A 111 22.26 -0.50 -0.67
C PRO A 111 22.59 0.22 0.65
N ASP A 112 21.62 0.33 1.55
CA ASP A 112 21.78 0.96 2.85
C ASP A 112 22.82 0.21 3.73
N PHE A 113 23.13 -1.04 3.39
CA PHE A 113 24.15 -1.85 4.09
C PHE A 113 25.48 -1.97 3.35
N ASP A 114 25.68 -1.31 2.21
CA ASP A 114 26.90 -1.45 1.39
C ASP A 114 28.17 -1.11 2.19
N LEU A 115 28.11 -0.08 3.04
CA LEU A 115 29.23 0.35 3.89
C LEU A 115 29.61 -0.68 4.98
N VAL A 116 28.66 -1.54 5.38
CA VAL A 116 28.84 -2.50 6.49
C VAL A 116 28.91 -3.96 6.02
N ALA A 117 28.61 -4.25 4.75
CA ALA A 117 28.52 -5.60 4.19
C ALA A 117 29.83 -6.41 4.26
N ALA A 118 30.98 -5.74 4.32
CA ALA A 118 32.29 -6.37 4.47
C ALA A 118 32.60 -6.81 5.91
N ASN A 119 31.91 -6.25 6.91
CA ASN A 119 32.18 -6.52 8.32
C ASN A 119 31.81 -7.99 8.68
N PRO A 120 32.72 -8.76 9.32
CA PRO A 120 32.48 -10.16 9.64
C PRO A 120 31.30 -10.40 10.59
N GLU A 121 31.07 -9.49 11.54
CA GLU A 121 29.97 -9.58 12.50
C GLU A 121 28.62 -9.35 11.84
N PHE A 122 28.52 -8.31 11.03
CA PHE A 122 27.32 -8.05 10.25
C PHE A 122 26.96 -9.27 9.37
N ARG A 123 27.93 -9.77 8.60
CA ARG A 123 27.73 -10.95 7.72
C ARG A 123 27.25 -12.18 8.49
N ARG A 124 27.87 -12.47 9.64
CA ARG A 124 27.49 -13.62 10.49
C ARG A 124 26.03 -13.54 10.95
N VAL A 125 25.57 -12.34 11.32
CA VAL A 125 24.18 -12.12 11.74
C VAL A 125 23.22 -12.32 10.57
N ILE A 126 23.50 -11.73 9.41
CA ILE A 126 22.67 -11.92 8.21
C ILE A 126 22.58 -13.40 7.82
N ASP A 127 23.69 -14.13 7.85
CA ASP A 127 23.71 -15.56 7.55
C ASP A 127 22.96 -16.40 8.59
N SER A 128 23.05 -16.03 9.86
CA SER A 128 22.29 -16.68 10.93
C SER A 128 20.79 -16.50 10.76
N ILE A 129 20.36 -15.28 10.39
CA ILE A 129 18.97 -14.96 10.13
C ILE A 129 18.48 -15.69 8.87
N ALA A 130 19.29 -15.73 7.81
CA ALA A 130 18.97 -16.46 6.59
C ALA A 130 18.75 -17.97 6.86
N ARG A 131 19.63 -18.59 7.65
CA ARG A 131 19.46 -19.98 8.09
C ARG A 131 18.19 -20.17 8.91
N ALA A 132 17.96 -19.33 9.92
CA ALA A 132 16.77 -19.41 10.77
C ALA A 132 15.47 -19.23 9.97
N SER A 133 15.46 -18.34 8.98
CA SER A 133 14.32 -18.15 8.06
C SER A 133 14.08 -19.42 7.22
N ALA A 134 15.15 -19.98 6.63
CA ALA A 134 15.05 -21.22 5.86
C ALA A 134 14.62 -22.43 6.70
N ASP A 135 15.06 -22.53 7.96
CA ASP A 135 14.63 -23.58 8.90
C ASP A 135 13.15 -23.44 9.26
N ARG A 136 12.68 -22.20 9.51
CA ARG A 136 11.26 -21.93 9.75
C ARG A 136 10.40 -22.31 8.56
N GLU A 137 10.80 -21.93 7.34
CA GLU A 137 10.07 -22.27 6.12
C GLU A 137 10.00 -23.79 5.93
N ARG A 138 11.12 -24.50 6.11
CA ARG A 138 11.13 -25.97 6.07
C ARG A 138 10.21 -26.61 7.12
N ALA A 139 10.19 -26.07 8.34
CA ALA A 139 9.36 -26.57 9.42
C ALA A 139 7.86 -26.26 9.23
N ALA A 140 7.53 -25.17 8.53
CA ALA A 140 6.16 -24.78 8.25
C ALA A 140 5.47 -25.65 7.19
N GLY A 141 6.25 -26.37 6.36
CA GLY A 141 5.74 -27.17 5.26
C GLY A 141 5.41 -26.34 4.02
N GLU A 142 4.74 -26.95 3.04
CA GLU A 142 4.36 -26.25 1.81
C GLU A 142 3.22 -25.24 2.08
N ARG A 143 3.44 -23.98 1.69
CA ARG A 143 2.40 -22.96 1.69
C ARG A 143 1.62 -22.99 0.38
N ILE A 144 0.34 -23.38 0.45
CA ILE A 144 -0.62 -23.27 -0.65
C ILE A 144 -1.66 -22.18 -0.35
N LEU A 145 -2.08 -21.45 -1.39
CA LEU A 145 -3.21 -20.52 -1.31
C LEU A 145 -4.47 -21.17 -1.87
N ILE A 146 -5.56 -21.10 -1.11
CA ILE A 146 -6.87 -21.62 -1.50
C ILE A 146 -7.80 -20.44 -1.71
N SER A 147 -8.48 -20.40 -2.86
CA SER A 147 -9.48 -19.37 -3.14
C SER A 147 -10.82 -19.71 -2.50
N ALA A 148 -11.50 -18.69 -1.97
CA ALA A 148 -12.84 -18.78 -1.42
C ALA A 148 -13.57 -17.46 -1.63
N ARG A 149 -14.91 -17.51 -1.70
CA ARG A 149 -15.74 -16.31 -1.65
C ARG A 149 -15.80 -15.76 -0.22
N SER A 150 -15.76 -14.44 -0.10
CA SER A 150 -15.89 -13.73 1.18
C SER A 150 -16.67 -12.42 0.99
N TYR A 151 -17.11 -11.83 2.09
CA TYR A 151 -17.77 -10.53 2.12
C TYR A 151 -16.83 -9.51 2.76
N PHE A 152 -16.73 -8.33 2.16
CA PHE A 152 -15.88 -7.25 2.63
C PHE A 152 -16.68 -5.95 2.69
N ASP A 153 -16.28 -5.07 3.61
CA ASP A 153 -16.89 -3.75 3.73
C ASP A 153 -16.63 -2.90 2.48
N CYS A 154 -17.64 -2.12 2.10
CA CYS A 154 -17.53 -1.12 1.05
C CYS A 154 -18.19 0.18 1.53
N ARG A 155 -17.44 1.28 1.51
CA ARG A 155 -17.96 2.61 1.83
C ARG A 155 -18.61 3.20 0.60
N VAL A 156 -19.78 3.80 0.76
CA VAL A 156 -20.56 4.38 -0.34
C VAL A 156 -20.93 5.82 0.01
N LYS A 157 -20.68 6.75 -0.92
CA LYS A 157 -21.13 8.14 -0.85
C LYS A 157 -22.05 8.43 -2.02
N LEU A 158 -23.25 8.88 -1.68
CA LEU A 158 -24.26 9.33 -2.63
C LEU A 158 -24.18 10.86 -2.79
N PRO A 159 -24.51 11.39 -3.97
CA PRO A 159 -24.53 12.83 -4.19
C PRO A 159 -25.66 13.50 -3.38
N PRO A 160 -25.49 14.77 -2.96
CA PRO A 160 -26.57 15.54 -2.37
C PRO A 160 -27.81 15.54 -3.28
N GLY A 161 -29.00 15.33 -2.70
CA GLY A 161 -30.24 15.24 -3.48
C GLY A 161 -30.35 13.97 -4.33
N PHE A 162 -29.73 12.86 -3.90
CA PHE A 162 -29.86 11.56 -4.56
C PHE A 162 -31.32 11.18 -4.82
N ASP A 163 -31.61 10.76 -6.04
CA ASP A 163 -32.90 10.31 -6.54
C ASP A 163 -32.68 8.99 -7.31
N PRO A 164 -33.18 7.84 -6.81
CA PRO A 164 -32.91 6.53 -7.41
C PRO A 164 -33.40 6.39 -8.86
N THR A 165 -34.29 7.26 -9.33
CA THR A 165 -34.78 7.26 -10.71
C THR A 165 -33.77 7.88 -11.69
N LYS A 166 -32.87 8.74 -11.19
CA LYS A 166 -31.88 9.44 -12.02
C LYS A 166 -30.69 8.55 -12.35
N ARG A 167 -30.06 8.84 -13.49
CA ARG A 167 -28.85 8.15 -13.93
C ARG A 167 -27.60 8.79 -13.32
N TYR A 168 -26.68 7.97 -12.80
CA TYR A 168 -25.46 8.39 -12.11
C TYR A 168 -24.18 7.83 -12.75
N THR A 169 -23.06 8.51 -12.53
CA THR A 169 -21.72 7.99 -12.76
C THR A 169 -21.23 7.30 -11.50
N LEU A 170 -20.78 6.05 -11.61
CA LEU A 170 -20.13 5.32 -10.53
C LEU A 170 -18.61 5.50 -10.62
N VAL A 171 -17.97 5.89 -9.53
CA VAL A 171 -16.51 5.88 -9.39
C VAL A 171 -16.15 4.87 -8.30
N VAL A 172 -15.38 3.84 -8.66
CA VAL A 172 -14.89 2.81 -7.73
C VAL A 172 -13.46 3.15 -7.35
N GLY A 173 -13.26 3.51 -6.08
CA GLY A 173 -11.99 3.90 -5.49
C GLY A 173 -11.20 2.73 -4.91
N LEU A 174 -10.02 2.45 -5.48
CA LEU A 174 -9.08 1.42 -5.08
C LEU A 174 -7.91 2.06 -4.33
N HIS A 175 -7.89 1.90 -3.01
CA HIS A 175 -6.84 2.44 -2.14
C HIS A 175 -5.49 1.74 -2.34
N GLU A 176 -4.41 2.29 -1.79
CA GLU A 176 -3.09 1.68 -1.85
C GLU A 176 -2.93 0.52 -0.86
N ALA A 177 -1.85 -0.27 -1.02
CA ALA A 177 -1.46 -1.29 -0.05
C ALA A 177 -1.19 -0.66 1.32
N GLY A 178 -1.83 -1.18 2.37
CA GLY A 178 -1.79 -0.60 3.71
C GLY A 178 -2.89 0.43 3.99
N GLY A 179 -3.64 0.84 2.96
CA GLY A 179 -4.78 1.75 3.09
C GLY A 179 -6.06 1.04 3.54
N ASN A 180 -7.13 1.82 3.68
CA ASN A 180 -8.46 1.33 4.04
C ASN A 180 -9.58 2.15 3.37
N PRO A 181 -10.81 1.61 3.27
CA PRO A 181 -11.90 2.32 2.60
C PRO A 181 -12.41 3.54 3.40
N GLU A 182 -12.24 3.60 4.72
CA GLU A 182 -12.64 4.72 5.58
C GLU A 182 -11.83 6.00 5.28
N GLU A 183 -10.57 5.84 4.92
CA GLU A 183 -9.70 6.94 4.50
C GLU A 183 -9.92 7.28 3.04
N PHE A 184 -9.97 6.29 2.15
CA PHE A 184 -10.04 6.54 0.72
C PHE A 184 -11.37 7.21 0.32
N ILE A 185 -12.46 6.87 0.99
CA ILE A 185 -13.76 7.51 0.76
C ILE A 185 -13.74 9.02 1.11
N ARG A 186 -12.76 9.50 1.89
CA ARG A 186 -12.63 10.91 2.25
C ARG A 186 -12.21 11.78 1.07
N LEU A 187 -11.86 11.22 -0.09
CA LEU A 187 -11.69 11.98 -1.33
C LEU A 187 -13.01 12.57 -1.85
N TRP A 188 -14.15 12.05 -1.36
CA TRP A 188 -15.50 12.44 -1.78
C TRP A 188 -15.77 13.95 -1.82
N PRO A 189 -15.41 14.77 -0.81
CA PRO A 189 -15.74 16.21 -0.82
C PRO A 189 -15.10 16.97 -1.99
N TRP A 190 -14.01 16.45 -2.57
CA TRP A 190 -13.32 17.06 -3.71
C TRP A 190 -13.69 16.41 -5.05
N LEU A 191 -14.07 15.13 -5.05
CA LEU A 191 -14.55 14.41 -6.23
C LEU A 191 -16.05 14.66 -6.54
N GLY A 192 -16.86 14.77 -5.50
CA GLY A 192 -18.33 14.79 -5.53
C GLY A 192 -18.94 16.19 -5.68
N VAL A 193 -18.17 17.16 -6.21
CA VAL A 193 -18.66 18.53 -6.45
C VAL A 193 -19.73 18.56 -7.55
N GLU A 194 -19.80 17.51 -8.38
CA GLU A 194 -20.81 17.34 -9.42
C GLU A 194 -22.02 16.51 -8.96
N PRO A 195 -23.27 16.89 -9.29
CA PRO A 195 -24.48 16.37 -8.65
C PRO A 195 -24.83 14.92 -9.01
N ARG A 196 -24.00 14.21 -9.80
CA ARG A 196 -24.33 12.87 -10.33
C ARG A 196 -23.21 11.83 -10.20
N VAL A 197 -22.32 11.97 -9.23
CA VAL A 197 -21.33 10.93 -8.93
C VAL A 197 -21.78 10.10 -7.72
N ILE A 198 -21.71 8.79 -7.82
CA ILE A 198 -21.69 7.88 -6.67
C ILE A 198 -20.25 7.42 -6.51
N PHE A 199 -19.63 7.69 -5.36
CA PHE A 199 -18.26 7.26 -5.08
C PHE A 199 -18.28 6.12 -4.07
N VAL A 200 -17.55 5.05 -4.39
CA VAL A 200 -17.44 3.88 -3.53
C VAL A 200 -15.99 3.54 -3.26
N ALA A 201 -15.69 3.04 -2.08
CA ALA A 201 -14.38 2.55 -1.70
C ALA A 201 -14.54 1.15 -1.08
N PRO A 202 -14.34 0.06 -1.84
CA PRO A 202 -14.25 -1.29 -1.29
C PRO A 202 -12.98 -1.49 -0.45
N ARG A 203 -13.09 -2.29 0.62
CA ARG A 203 -11.94 -2.87 1.32
C ARG A 203 -11.25 -3.89 0.43
N ALA A 204 -9.92 -3.82 0.33
CA ALA A 204 -9.13 -4.83 -0.35
C ALA A 204 -9.11 -6.17 0.43
N PRO A 205 -9.03 -7.32 -0.26
CA PRO A 205 -9.30 -8.63 0.34
C PRO A 205 -8.18 -9.18 1.24
N TYR A 206 -6.93 -8.69 1.09
CA TYR A 206 -5.78 -9.23 1.81
C TYR A 206 -5.32 -8.27 2.92
N PRO A 207 -4.65 -8.79 3.97
CA PRO A 207 -3.97 -7.93 4.94
C PRO A 207 -2.89 -7.09 4.25
N GLY A 208 -2.76 -5.84 4.65
CA GLY A 208 -1.71 -4.97 4.12
C GLY A 208 -0.33 -5.26 4.71
N PRO A 209 0.71 -4.62 4.16
CA PRO A 209 2.09 -4.82 4.60
C PRO A 209 2.27 -4.50 6.09
N GLY A 210 3.05 -5.32 6.81
CA GLY A 210 3.33 -5.11 8.23
C GLY A 210 2.09 -5.18 9.14
N GLY A 211 0.96 -5.71 8.66
CA GLY A 211 -0.30 -5.77 9.41
C GLY A 211 -1.10 -4.47 9.40
N ALA A 212 -0.65 -3.44 8.68
CA ALA A 212 -1.39 -2.19 8.51
C ALA A 212 -2.42 -2.32 7.38
N GLY A 213 -3.65 -1.86 7.62
CA GLY A 213 -4.72 -1.78 6.62
C GLY A 213 -4.89 -3.02 5.75
N PHE A 214 -5.15 -2.79 4.45
CA PHE A 214 -5.47 -3.85 3.48
C PHE A 214 -4.69 -3.70 2.19
N ALA A 215 -4.56 -4.79 1.43
CA ALA A 215 -3.90 -4.83 0.12
C ALA A 215 -4.70 -5.64 -0.90
N TRP A 216 -4.50 -5.29 -2.17
CA TRP A 216 -5.13 -5.96 -3.32
C TRP A 216 -4.38 -7.20 -3.75
N LEU A 217 -3.13 -7.34 -3.31
CA LEU A 217 -2.27 -8.49 -3.54
C LEU A 217 -1.74 -9.00 -2.21
N THR A 218 -1.30 -10.25 -2.19
CA THR A 218 -0.60 -10.85 -1.06
C THR A 218 0.74 -11.43 -1.50
N ALA A 219 1.68 -11.55 -0.57
CA ALA A 219 3.00 -12.12 -0.82
C ALA A 219 2.87 -13.59 -1.25
N THR A 220 3.40 -13.91 -2.44
CA THR A 220 3.35 -15.25 -3.03
C THR A 220 4.26 -15.32 -4.26
N ASP A 221 4.52 -16.54 -4.76
CA ASP A 221 5.24 -16.78 -6.02
C ASP A 221 4.55 -16.12 -7.24
N SER A 222 5.25 -16.05 -8.36
CA SER A 222 4.76 -15.37 -9.57
C SER A 222 3.48 -15.98 -10.17
N THR A 223 3.36 -17.31 -10.16
CA THR A 223 2.20 -18.02 -10.72
C THR A 223 0.97 -17.70 -9.87
N THR A 224 1.06 -17.92 -8.56
CA THR A 224 -0.04 -17.65 -7.63
C THR A 224 -0.39 -16.16 -7.59
N ARG A 225 0.59 -15.26 -7.76
CA ARG A 225 0.35 -13.82 -7.81
C ARG A 225 -0.52 -13.40 -8.99
N THR A 226 -0.45 -14.14 -10.11
CA THR A 226 -1.34 -13.94 -11.26
C THR A 226 -2.77 -14.32 -10.89
N SER A 227 -2.99 -15.46 -10.22
CA SER A 227 -4.30 -15.90 -9.75
C SER A 227 -4.90 -14.98 -8.69
N VAL A 228 -4.09 -14.55 -7.72
CA VAL A 228 -4.45 -13.57 -6.68
C VAL A 228 -4.93 -12.26 -7.30
N ARG A 229 -4.21 -11.77 -8.31
CA ARG A 229 -4.61 -10.56 -9.05
C ARG A 229 -5.91 -10.76 -9.80
N ALA A 230 -6.07 -11.86 -10.52
CA ALA A 230 -7.30 -12.16 -11.24
C ALA A 230 -8.51 -12.23 -10.28
N ALA A 231 -8.33 -12.80 -9.09
CA ALA A 231 -9.37 -12.81 -8.06
C ALA A 231 -9.73 -11.39 -7.58
N SER A 232 -8.74 -10.50 -7.39
CA SER A 232 -8.99 -9.10 -7.04
C SER A 232 -9.67 -8.32 -8.17
N GLU A 233 -9.34 -8.60 -9.44
CA GLU A 233 -10.01 -8.03 -10.62
C GLU A 233 -11.48 -8.44 -10.68
N GLU A 234 -11.77 -9.73 -10.48
CA GLU A 234 -13.15 -10.24 -10.45
C GLU A 234 -13.94 -9.65 -9.27
N TYR A 235 -13.32 -9.49 -8.10
CA TYR A 235 -13.94 -8.81 -6.97
C TYR A 235 -14.31 -7.36 -7.28
N VAL A 236 -13.45 -6.60 -8.00
CA VAL A 236 -13.80 -5.24 -8.45
C VAL A 236 -14.99 -5.27 -9.41
N LEU A 237 -15.08 -6.25 -10.31
CA LEU A 237 -16.24 -6.41 -11.18
C LEU A 237 -17.51 -6.75 -10.39
N ASP A 238 -17.42 -7.57 -9.34
CA ASP A 238 -18.54 -7.86 -8.44
C ASP A 238 -19.04 -6.60 -7.72
N VAL A 239 -18.13 -5.72 -7.28
CA VAL A 239 -18.51 -4.41 -6.72
C VAL A 239 -19.28 -3.59 -7.76
N VAL A 240 -18.81 -3.52 -9.00
CA VAL A 240 -19.50 -2.81 -10.09
C VAL A 240 -20.89 -3.40 -10.33
N ARG A 241 -21.00 -4.73 -10.48
CA ARG A 241 -22.28 -5.42 -10.72
C ARG A 241 -23.27 -5.15 -9.59
N LEU A 242 -22.85 -5.27 -8.33
CA LEU A 242 -23.70 -5.04 -7.17
C LEU A 242 -24.21 -3.60 -7.12
N LEU A 243 -23.35 -2.62 -7.37
CA LEU A 243 -23.71 -1.19 -7.32
C LEU A 243 -24.58 -0.78 -8.51
N SER A 244 -24.30 -1.33 -9.71
CA SER A 244 -25.15 -1.16 -10.90
C SER A 244 -26.51 -1.83 -10.76
N ALA A 245 -26.65 -2.89 -9.96
CA ALA A 245 -27.95 -3.49 -9.65
C ALA A 245 -28.75 -2.66 -8.62
N ARG A 246 -28.07 -1.95 -7.72
CA ARG A 246 -28.69 -1.13 -6.67
C ARG A 246 -29.05 0.29 -7.11
N HIS A 247 -28.39 0.81 -8.13
CA HIS A 247 -28.53 2.19 -8.58
C HIS A 247 -28.59 2.27 -10.10
N ASN A 248 -29.29 3.27 -10.65
CA ASN A 248 -29.31 3.53 -12.09
C ASN A 248 -27.97 4.11 -12.55
N ILE A 249 -27.00 3.23 -12.84
CA ILE A 249 -25.64 3.59 -13.24
C ILE A 249 -25.52 3.70 -14.76
N GLY A 250 -24.95 4.81 -15.22
CA GLY A 250 -24.68 5.06 -16.64
C GLY A 250 -23.24 4.81 -17.06
N ASN A 251 -22.31 5.47 -16.37
CA ASN A 251 -20.87 5.33 -16.62
C ASN A 251 -20.20 4.77 -15.37
N VAL A 252 -19.17 3.96 -15.55
CA VAL A 252 -18.34 3.44 -14.44
C VAL A 252 -16.89 3.82 -14.69
N TYR A 253 -16.22 4.33 -13.66
CA TYR A 253 -14.79 4.64 -13.68
C TYR A 253 -14.08 3.92 -12.54
N LEU A 254 -12.86 3.45 -12.78
CA LEU A 254 -11.96 2.96 -11.74
C LEU A 254 -11.00 4.09 -11.36
N LEU A 255 -10.95 4.45 -10.09
CA LEU A 255 -9.99 5.38 -9.52
C LEU A 255 -9.06 4.59 -8.61
N GLY A 256 -7.78 4.51 -8.96
CA GLY A 256 -6.79 3.79 -8.18
C GLY A 256 -5.64 4.69 -7.72
N PHE A 257 -5.10 4.42 -6.54
CA PHE A 257 -3.86 5.01 -6.05
C PHE A 257 -2.81 3.94 -5.77
N ALA A 258 -1.57 4.14 -6.24
CA ALA A 258 -0.46 3.22 -6.05
C ALA A 258 -0.82 1.76 -6.45
N GLU A 259 -0.84 0.80 -5.52
CA GLU A 259 -1.26 -0.58 -5.82
C GLU A 259 -2.69 -0.65 -6.40
N GLY A 260 -3.59 0.22 -5.93
CA GLY A 260 -4.94 0.33 -6.48
C GLY A 260 -4.96 0.84 -7.92
N ALA A 261 -3.99 1.68 -8.32
CA ALA A 261 -3.83 2.11 -9.72
C ALA A 261 -3.31 0.96 -10.60
N ASP A 262 -2.36 0.16 -10.10
CA ASP A 262 -1.89 -1.05 -10.80
C ASP A 262 -3.04 -2.05 -11.01
N LEU A 263 -3.97 -2.17 -10.06
CA LEU A 263 -5.17 -3.00 -10.21
C LEU A 263 -6.18 -2.36 -11.17
N ALA A 264 -6.39 -1.04 -11.11
CA ALA A 264 -7.26 -0.32 -12.03
C ALA A 264 -6.82 -0.52 -13.50
N TRP A 265 -5.51 -0.52 -13.75
CA TRP A 265 -4.95 -0.83 -15.06
C TRP A 265 -5.34 -2.22 -15.53
N THR A 266 -5.03 -3.25 -14.75
CA THR A 266 -5.22 -4.63 -15.22
C THR A 266 -6.71 -5.00 -15.28
N ALA A 267 -7.52 -4.61 -14.30
CA ALA A 267 -8.97 -4.79 -14.35
C ALA A 267 -9.60 -4.04 -15.54
N GLY A 268 -9.18 -2.79 -15.74
CA GLY A 268 -9.70 -1.93 -16.81
C GLY A 268 -9.40 -2.47 -18.21
N LEU A 269 -8.13 -2.80 -18.47
CA LEU A 269 -7.66 -3.25 -19.79
C LEU A 269 -8.15 -4.66 -20.15
N ARG A 270 -8.36 -5.53 -19.16
CA ARG A 270 -8.90 -6.89 -19.39
C ARG A 270 -10.42 -6.91 -19.49
N HIS A 271 -11.10 -5.93 -18.89
CA HIS A 271 -12.56 -5.84 -18.89
C HIS A 271 -13.07 -4.47 -19.39
N PRO A 272 -12.61 -3.98 -20.56
CA PRO A 272 -12.86 -2.59 -21.01
C PRO A 272 -14.33 -2.31 -21.38
N ARG A 273 -15.19 -3.33 -21.35
CA ARG A 273 -16.64 -3.18 -21.54
C ARG A 273 -17.39 -2.71 -20.30
N HIS A 274 -16.81 -2.91 -19.13
CA HIS A 274 -17.44 -2.52 -17.86
C HIS A 274 -17.13 -1.07 -17.46
N PHE A 275 -16.16 -0.44 -18.10
CA PHE A 275 -15.64 0.86 -17.70
C PHE A 275 -15.72 1.88 -18.84
N ARG A 276 -15.97 3.14 -18.47
CA ARG A 276 -15.88 4.31 -19.34
C ARG A 276 -14.48 4.92 -19.33
N GLY A 277 -13.76 4.78 -18.23
CA GLY A 277 -12.39 5.23 -18.11
C GLY A 277 -11.69 4.81 -16.82
N LEU A 278 -10.39 5.06 -16.79
CA LEU A 278 -9.48 4.76 -15.69
C LEU A 278 -8.85 6.05 -15.17
N ILE A 279 -8.74 6.17 -13.85
CA ILE A 279 -8.10 7.27 -13.15
C ILE A 279 -6.98 6.65 -12.32
N CYS A 280 -5.75 6.79 -12.78
CA CYS A 280 -4.59 6.12 -12.19
C CYS A 280 -3.67 7.17 -11.57
N LEU A 281 -3.49 7.09 -10.25
CA LEU A 281 -2.68 8.03 -9.46
C LEU A 281 -1.45 7.32 -8.86
N GLY A 282 -0.24 7.79 -9.16
CA GLY A 282 0.99 7.27 -8.55
C GLY A 282 1.28 5.78 -8.79
N GLY A 283 0.51 5.12 -9.67
CA GLY A 283 0.65 3.71 -10.01
C GLY A 283 1.57 3.48 -11.21
N ASP A 284 1.85 2.21 -11.44
CA ASP A 284 2.64 1.75 -12.57
C ASP A 284 1.78 0.89 -13.52
N LEU A 285 2.13 0.91 -14.80
CA LEU A 285 1.59 0.00 -15.80
C LEU A 285 2.72 -0.96 -16.20
N ASP A 286 2.79 -2.11 -15.52
CA ASP A 286 3.77 -3.14 -15.84
C ASP A 286 3.40 -3.81 -17.18
N THR A 287 4.07 -3.39 -18.26
CA THR A 287 3.85 -3.89 -19.62
C THR A 287 4.17 -5.37 -19.77
N ASN A 288 4.89 -5.99 -18.83
CA ASN A 288 5.09 -7.45 -18.84
C ASN A 288 3.85 -8.22 -18.40
N ARG A 289 2.86 -7.53 -17.81
CA ARG A 289 1.62 -8.11 -17.29
C ARG A 289 0.38 -7.78 -18.12
N VAL A 290 0.55 -6.93 -19.13
CA VAL A 290 -0.52 -6.50 -20.02
C VAL A 290 -0.14 -6.89 -21.44
N ARG A 291 -1.02 -7.65 -22.09
CA ARG A 291 -0.81 -8.10 -23.48
C ARG A 291 -1.17 -6.98 -24.45
N THR A 292 -0.54 -6.97 -25.63
CA THR A 292 -0.88 -6.04 -26.72
C THR A 292 -2.38 -6.02 -27.03
N ALA A 293 -3.03 -7.19 -27.10
CA ALA A 293 -4.47 -7.29 -27.33
C ALA A 293 -5.33 -6.61 -26.23
N GLU A 294 -4.85 -6.56 -24.98
CA GLU A 294 -5.55 -5.89 -23.88
C GLU A 294 -5.40 -4.36 -24.01
N LEU A 295 -4.23 -3.88 -24.43
CA LEU A 295 -4.02 -2.46 -24.77
C LEU A 295 -4.88 -2.04 -25.97
N GLU A 296 -4.97 -2.86 -27.01
CA GLU A 296 -5.82 -2.56 -28.17
C GLU A 296 -7.31 -2.56 -27.80
N ALA A 297 -7.77 -3.54 -27.03
CA ALA A 297 -9.16 -3.60 -26.57
C ALA A 297 -9.53 -2.43 -25.63
N GLY A 298 -8.56 -1.98 -24.84
CA GLY A 298 -8.71 -0.88 -23.89
C GLY A 298 -8.76 0.51 -24.51
N ARG A 299 -8.38 0.72 -25.78
CA ARG A 299 -8.34 2.06 -26.45
C ARG A 299 -9.65 2.86 -26.39
N ARG A 300 -10.75 2.16 -26.13
CA ARG A 300 -12.07 2.78 -25.94
C ARG A 300 -12.20 3.52 -24.60
N LEU A 301 -11.35 3.25 -23.62
CA LEU A 301 -11.35 3.84 -22.30
C LEU A 301 -10.73 5.24 -22.36
N ARG A 302 -11.30 6.17 -21.59
CA ARG A 302 -10.61 7.43 -21.29
C ARG A 302 -9.65 7.21 -20.13
N VAL A 303 -8.51 7.90 -20.13
CA VAL A 303 -7.49 7.76 -19.09
C VAL A 303 -7.20 9.12 -18.48
N PHE A 304 -7.29 9.20 -17.16
CA PHE A 304 -6.67 10.24 -16.35
C PHE A 304 -5.44 9.64 -15.66
N LEU A 305 -4.25 10.16 -15.95
CA LEU A 305 -3.00 9.72 -15.33
C LEU A 305 -2.42 10.87 -14.52
N GLY A 306 -2.46 10.75 -13.19
CA GLY A 306 -1.89 11.73 -12.26
C GLY A 306 -0.63 11.18 -11.59
N HIS A 307 0.46 11.96 -11.55
CA HIS A 307 1.71 11.49 -10.96
C HIS A 307 2.46 12.59 -10.22
N GLY A 308 2.90 12.31 -9.00
CA GLY A 308 3.74 13.20 -8.21
C GLY A 308 5.11 13.36 -8.85
N HIS A 309 5.58 14.59 -9.02
CA HIS A 309 6.89 14.87 -9.60
C HIS A 309 8.03 14.24 -8.79
N ASP A 310 7.89 14.23 -7.47
CA ASP A 310 8.91 13.79 -6.52
C ASP A 310 8.61 12.38 -5.96
N ASP A 311 7.81 11.56 -6.65
CA ASP A 311 7.52 10.18 -6.25
C ASP A 311 8.81 9.34 -6.30
N GLY A 312 9.30 8.95 -5.12
CA GLY A 312 10.51 8.16 -4.95
C GLY A 312 10.36 6.66 -5.21
N ARG A 313 9.14 6.15 -5.41
CA ARG A 313 8.87 4.72 -5.71
C ARG A 313 8.65 4.48 -7.20
N VAL A 314 7.80 5.28 -7.84
CA VAL A 314 7.57 5.25 -9.28
C VAL A 314 8.02 6.59 -9.85
N SER A 315 9.13 6.61 -10.57
CA SER A 315 9.70 7.87 -11.05
C SER A 315 8.77 8.58 -12.04
N PHE A 316 8.82 9.92 -12.04
CA PHE A 316 8.05 10.72 -13.00
C PHE A 316 8.38 10.39 -14.47
N ALA A 317 9.63 10.00 -14.75
CA ALA A 317 10.03 9.51 -16.07
C ALA A 317 9.28 8.21 -16.46
N ARG A 318 9.00 7.32 -15.50
CA ARG A 318 8.19 6.12 -15.73
C ARG A 318 6.74 6.48 -16.05
N ALA A 319 6.15 7.45 -15.34
CA ALA A 319 4.82 7.95 -15.65
C ALA A 319 4.72 8.55 -17.07
N ASN A 320 5.74 9.29 -17.51
CA ASN A 320 5.80 9.79 -18.89
C ASN A 320 5.88 8.66 -19.93
N ARG A 321 6.61 7.57 -19.64
CA ARG A 321 6.63 6.39 -20.53
C ARG A 321 5.26 5.73 -20.64
N ILE A 322 4.50 5.64 -19.54
CA ILE A 322 3.13 5.13 -19.56
C ILE A 322 2.23 6.03 -20.41
N ARG A 323 2.30 7.36 -20.23
CA ARG A 323 1.56 8.32 -21.07
C ARG A 323 1.86 8.11 -22.55
N ASN A 324 3.13 8.05 -22.92
CA ASN A 324 3.56 7.88 -24.31
C ASN A 324 3.05 6.55 -24.87
N LEU A 325 3.23 5.44 -24.15
CA LEU A 325 2.71 4.13 -24.54
C LEU A 325 1.21 4.18 -24.83
N LEU A 326 0.41 4.77 -23.93
CA LEU A 326 -1.04 4.87 -24.14
C LEU A 326 -1.40 5.79 -25.31
N THR A 327 -0.59 6.82 -25.57
CA THR A 327 -0.77 7.71 -26.72
C THR A 327 -0.48 6.98 -28.03
N ASP A 328 0.54 6.12 -28.05
CA ASP A 328 0.90 5.27 -29.21
C ASP A 328 -0.19 4.22 -29.53
N TYR A 329 -1.05 3.90 -28.57
CA TYR A 329 -2.24 3.05 -28.75
C TYR A 329 -3.56 3.85 -28.90
N ASP A 330 -3.47 5.15 -29.20
CA ASP A 330 -4.61 6.05 -29.47
C ASP A 330 -5.61 6.21 -28.30
N TYR A 331 -5.14 6.13 -27.05
CA TYR A 331 -5.99 6.42 -25.90
C TYR A 331 -6.27 7.93 -25.77
N ASP A 332 -7.46 8.28 -25.27
CA ASP A 332 -7.77 9.62 -24.76
C ASP A 332 -7.11 9.79 -23.38
N VAL A 333 -5.87 10.27 -23.36
CA VAL A 333 -5.04 10.42 -22.15
C VAL A 333 -4.99 11.88 -21.70
N THR A 334 -5.50 12.15 -20.50
CA THR A 334 -5.23 13.38 -19.74
C THR A 334 -4.11 13.10 -18.73
N PHE A 335 -2.93 13.70 -18.93
CA PHE A 335 -1.80 13.57 -18.02
C PHE A 335 -1.67 14.79 -17.11
N VAL A 336 -1.50 14.53 -15.81
CA VAL A 336 -1.46 15.54 -14.75
C VAL A 336 -0.21 15.34 -13.91
N ALA A 337 0.74 16.27 -14.01
CA ALA A 337 1.81 16.39 -13.05
C ALA A 337 1.25 16.96 -11.73
N LEU A 338 1.51 16.28 -10.62
CA LEU A 338 1.12 16.69 -9.28
C LEU A 338 2.36 17.18 -8.52
N ALA A 339 2.20 18.23 -7.73
CA ALA A 339 3.27 18.69 -6.84
C ALA A 339 3.52 17.67 -5.72
N GLY A 340 4.80 17.51 -5.33
CA GLY A 340 5.21 16.62 -4.25
C GLY A 340 5.36 15.16 -4.67
N GLY A 341 5.36 14.27 -3.66
CA GLY A 341 5.65 12.85 -3.81
C GLY A 341 4.42 11.96 -3.99
N ARG A 342 4.43 10.80 -3.33
CA ARG A 342 3.42 9.75 -3.47
C ARG A 342 2.22 10.00 -2.56
N THR A 343 1.32 10.91 -2.95
CA THR A 343 0.06 11.20 -2.24
C THR A 343 -1.08 11.50 -3.22
N VAL A 344 -2.32 11.54 -2.72
CA VAL A 344 -3.48 12.06 -3.46
C VAL A 344 -3.85 13.43 -2.90
N PRO A 345 -3.30 14.53 -3.44
CA PRO A 345 -3.64 15.86 -2.96
C PRO A 345 -5.10 16.22 -3.34
N PRO A 346 -5.78 17.07 -2.56
CA PRO A 346 -7.13 17.56 -2.90
C PRO A 346 -7.23 18.18 -4.29
N GLU A 347 -6.16 18.78 -4.80
CA GLU A 347 -6.06 19.29 -6.17
C GLU A 347 -6.30 18.18 -7.20
N ALA A 348 -5.67 17.02 -7.04
CA ALA A 348 -5.85 15.88 -7.95
C ALA A 348 -7.33 15.48 -8.03
N ALA A 349 -8.00 15.38 -6.88
CA ALA A 349 -9.42 15.05 -6.82
C ALA A 349 -10.31 16.08 -7.53
N ARG A 350 -10.02 17.37 -7.42
CA ARG A 350 -10.76 18.41 -8.17
C ARG A 350 -10.57 18.30 -9.68
N ARG A 351 -9.33 18.09 -10.13
CA ARG A 351 -9.03 17.90 -11.56
C ARG A 351 -9.70 16.65 -12.14
N ILE A 352 -9.82 15.59 -11.33
CA ILE A 352 -10.59 14.40 -11.70
C ILE A 352 -12.08 14.73 -11.85
N ALA A 353 -12.66 15.52 -10.94
CA ALA A 353 -14.07 15.93 -11.05
C ALA A 353 -14.33 16.72 -12.35
N GLU A 354 -13.47 17.68 -12.68
CA GLU A 354 -13.52 18.44 -13.94
C GLU A 354 -13.42 17.51 -15.16
N TRP A 355 -12.51 16.54 -15.12
CA TRP A 355 -12.31 15.57 -16.20
C TRP A 355 -13.50 14.61 -16.39
N LEU A 356 -14.15 14.21 -15.30
CA LEU A 356 -15.36 13.37 -15.31
C LEU A 356 -16.55 14.08 -15.97
N SER A 357 -16.67 15.41 -15.79
CA SER A 357 -17.68 16.25 -16.44
C SER A 357 -17.35 16.61 -17.88
N SER A 358 -16.07 16.55 -18.25
CA SER A 358 -15.62 16.90 -19.59
C SER A 358 -16.00 15.81 -20.61
N PRO A 359 -16.52 16.17 -21.80
CA PRO A 359 -16.78 15.20 -22.86
C PRO A 359 -15.46 14.55 -23.32
N ARG A 360 -15.58 13.36 -23.93
CA ARG A 360 -14.44 12.75 -24.63
C ARG A 360 -14.01 13.69 -25.75
N ASP A 361 -12.72 14.00 -25.86
CA ASP A 361 -12.23 14.70 -27.03
C ASP A 361 -12.33 13.76 -28.23
N THR A 362 -13.28 14.02 -29.13
CA THR A 362 -13.50 13.22 -30.34
C THR A 362 -12.68 13.74 -31.53
N ARG A 363 -11.76 14.70 -31.32
CA ARG A 363 -10.90 15.26 -32.36
C ARG A 363 -9.51 14.59 -32.34
N ARG A 364 -9.45 13.27 -32.47
CA ARG A 364 -8.22 12.55 -32.82
C ARG A 364 -8.56 11.38 -33.73
#